data_AF-A0A4Q9KRI8-F1
#
_entry.id   AF-A0A4Q9KRI8-F1
#
_cell.length_a   1.000
_cell.length_b   1.000
_cell.length_c   1.000
_cell.angle_alpha   90.00
_cell.angle_beta   90.00
_cell.angle_gamma   90.00
#
_symmetry.space_group_name_H-M   'P 1'
#
loop_
_entity.id
_entity.type
_entity.pdbx_description
1 polymer ?
#
loop_
_entity_poly.entity_id
_entity_poly.type
_entity_poly.pdbx_seq_one_letter_code
_entity_poly.pdbx_strand_id
1 'polypeptide(L)'
;MKNLLEFIATAEDGLTETDILAGYPNATQEEIAKNLNILLKKKQIDIFNDGHTLKYKASLSTMKDEEKMIHTLIIESGTKGCLVRDIKNKTNIPQNFVMKILKILESKKLIKAIKSVKSNLKFYISYDQNPSEELTGGIWFNEADIDEEFVIELTKLMYVYLSKKTLWNNQFSLSKIEEFPCLETIHDHIE
;
A
#
# COMPACT_ATOMS: atom_id res chain seq x y z
N MET A 1 -15.41 32.41 15.29
CA MET A 1 -13.99 32.37 15.70
C MET A 1 -13.14 32.06 14.47
N LYS A 2 -12.48 33.06 13.88
CA LYS A 2 -11.51 32.80 12.82
C LYS A 2 -10.26 32.19 13.48
N ASN A 3 -10.03 30.91 13.18
CA ASN A 3 -8.82 30.10 13.35
C ASN A 3 -8.02 30.25 14.65
N LEU A 4 -8.57 29.73 15.76
CA LEU A 4 -7.79 29.41 16.97
C LEU A 4 -6.52 28.57 16.65
N LEU A 5 -6.62 27.69 15.64
CA LEU A 5 -5.50 26.91 15.14
C LEU A 5 -4.40 27.75 14.48
N GLU A 6 -4.74 28.77 13.69
CA GLU A 6 -3.73 29.66 13.07
C GLU A 6 -2.99 30.47 14.15
N PHE A 7 -3.71 30.92 15.18
CA PHE A 7 -3.11 31.62 16.31
C PHE A 7 -2.12 30.73 17.09
N ILE A 8 -2.50 29.48 17.36
CA ILE A 8 -1.60 28.51 18.01
C ILE A 8 -0.42 28.14 17.08
N ALA A 9 -0.64 28.12 15.77
CA ALA A 9 0.42 27.85 14.79
C ALA A 9 1.41 29.01 14.61
N THR A 10 1.07 30.22 15.06
CA THR A 10 1.98 31.39 14.95
C THR A 10 3.09 31.36 16.01
N ALA A 11 2.94 30.57 17.08
CA ALA A 11 3.89 30.48 18.18
C ALA A 11 4.71 29.18 18.10
N GLU A 12 6.02 29.31 17.84
CA GLU A 12 6.93 28.15 17.74
C GLU A 12 7.12 27.40 19.08
N ASP A 13 7.08 28.13 20.20
CA ASP A 13 7.26 27.58 21.56
C ASP A 13 5.94 27.19 22.26
N GLY A 14 4.82 27.24 21.53
CA GLY A 14 3.46 26.98 22.01
C GLY A 14 2.93 28.03 23.01
N LEU A 15 1.62 28.00 23.23
CA LEU A 15 0.89 29.00 24.02
C LEU A 15 0.25 28.38 25.25
N THR A 16 0.21 29.11 26.36
CA THR A 16 -0.58 28.71 27.53
C THR A 16 -2.05 29.07 27.33
N GLU A 17 -2.95 28.45 28.12
CA GLU A 17 -4.38 28.82 28.09
C GLU A 17 -4.61 30.31 28.40
N THR A 18 -3.78 30.89 29.28
CA THR A 18 -3.80 32.32 29.60
C THR A 18 -3.39 33.20 28.42
N ASP A 19 -2.40 32.78 27.63
CA ASP A 19 -1.97 33.53 26.44
C ASP A 19 -3.05 33.47 25.34
N ILE A 20 -3.73 32.32 25.23
CA ILE A 20 -4.85 32.12 24.30
C ILE A 20 -6.04 32.99 24.72
N LEU A 21 -6.38 33.05 26.00
CA LEU A 21 -7.43 33.93 26.53
C LEU A 21 -7.12 35.41 26.27
N ALA A 22 -5.85 35.83 26.42
CA ALA A 22 -5.43 37.20 26.12
C ALA A 22 -5.56 37.56 24.64
N GLY A 23 -5.35 36.60 23.73
CA GLY A 23 -5.54 36.77 22.28
C GLY A 23 -7.01 36.82 21.83
N TYR A 24 -7.93 36.33 22.67
CA TYR A 24 -9.38 36.27 22.37
C TYR A 24 -10.23 36.87 23.51
N PRO A 25 -10.17 38.20 23.74
CA PRO A 25 -10.86 38.86 24.85
C PRO A 25 -12.40 38.80 24.79
N ASN A 26 -12.97 38.45 23.63
CA ASN A 26 -14.43 38.30 23.45
C ASN A 26 -14.93 36.84 23.61
N ALA A 27 -14.05 35.87 23.86
CA ALA A 27 -14.42 34.47 24.03
C ALA A 27 -14.41 34.09 25.52
N THR A 28 -15.36 33.26 25.94
CA THR A 28 -15.37 32.74 27.31
C THR A 28 -14.36 31.61 27.50
N GLN A 29 -13.90 31.39 28.72
CA GLN A 29 -12.99 30.28 29.03
C GLN A 29 -13.57 28.93 28.63
N GLU A 30 -14.88 28.73 28.81
CA GLU A 30 -15.57 27.50 28.40
C GLU A 30 -15.54 27.29 26.89
N GLU A 31 -15.72 28.35 26.09
CA GLU A 31 -15.66 28.27 24.64
C GLU A 31 -14.25 27.92 24.16
N ILE A 32 -13.20 28.50 24.77
CA ILE A 32 -11.81 28.19 24.42
C ILE A 32 -11.48 26.75 24.80
N ALA A 33 -11.82 26.31 26.01
CA ALA A 33 -11.60 24.94 26.47
C ALA A 33 -12.32 23.91 25.57
N LYS A 34 -13.54 24.22 25.13
CA LYS A 34 -14.29 23.36 24.19
C LYS A 34 -13.60 23.27 22.83
N ASN A 35 -13.11 24.38 22.29
CA ASN A 35 -12.39 24.40 21.02
C ASN A 35 -11.03 23.71 21.10
N LEU A 36 -10.25 23.93 22.17
CA LEU A 36 -9.00 23.21 22.43
C LEU A 36 -9.24 21.70 22.46
N ASN A 37 -10.26 21.22 23.17
CA ASN A 37 -10.63 19.81 23.19
C ASN A 37 -10.98 19.27 21.80
N ILE A 38 -11.65 20.05 20.95
CA ILE A 38 -11.93 19.65 19.56
C ILE A 38 -10.63 19.55 18.75
N LEU A 39 -9.72 20.51 18.89
CA LEU A 39 -8.43 20.52 18.18
C LEU A 39 -7.52 19.37 18.64
N LEU A 40 -7.53 19.03 19.93
CA LEU A 40 -6.81 17.88 20.50
C LEU A 40 -7.36 16.55 19.98
N LYS A 41 -8.70 16.39 19.97
CA LYS A 41 -9.34 15.20 19.39
C LYS A 41 -9.04 15.03 17.91
N LYS A 42 -8.89 16.16 17.18
CA LYS A 42 -8.51 16.18 15.77
C LYS A 42 -7.00 16.05 15.54
N LYS A 43 -6.18 15.96 16.59
CA LYS A 43 -4.70 15.95 16.53
C LYS A 43 -4.13 17.12 15.73
N GLN A 44 -4.76 18.29 15.82
CA GLN A 44 -4.25 19.51 15.18
C GLN A 44 -3.35 20.32 16.11
N ILE A 45 -3.40 20.04 17.42
CA ILE A 45 -2.54 20.63 18.44
C ILE A 45 -2.06 19.51 19.38
N ASP A 46 -0.86 19.67 19.91
CA ASP A 46 -0.27 18.81 20.92
C ASP A 46 -0.12 19.59 22.24
N ILE A 47 -0.27 18.89 23.36
CA ILE A 47 -0.04 19.42 24.71
C ILE A 47 1.33 18.95 25.18
N PHE A 48 2.13 19.88 25.68
CA PHE A 48 3.40 19.58 26.32
C PHE A 48 3.52 20.37 27.62
N ASN A 49 4.29 19.81 28.55
CA ASN A 49 4.54 20.41 29.84
C ASN A 49 6.03 20.77 29.90
N ASP A 50 6.32 22.06 30.02
CA ASP A 50 7.68 22.62 30.07
C ASP A 50 8.20 22.69 31.53
N GLY A 51 7.74 21.77 32.39
CA GLY A 51 8.09 21.69 33.82
C GLY A 51 7.28 22.62 34.74
N HIS A 52 6.78 23.75 34.26
CA HIS A 52 6.00 24.71 35.06
C HIS A 52 4.61 25.05 34.51
N THR A 53 4.37 24.93 33.21
CA THR A 53 3.08 25.29 32.58
C THR A 53 2.73 24.35 31.43
N LEU A 54 1.43 24.08 31.28
CA LEU A 54 0.86 23.37 30.13
C LEU A 54 0.81 24.32 28.93
N LYS A 55 1.46 23.94 27.85
CA LYS A 55 1.51 24.68 26.59
C LYS A 55 0.86 23.86 25.48
N TYR A 56 0.17 24.56 24.58
CA TYR A 56 -0.47 24.03 23.39
C TYR A 56 0.32 24.49 22.17
N LYS A 57 0.75 23.54 21.32
CA LYS A 57 1.47 23.85 20.07
C LYS A 57 0.75 23.21 18.90
N ALA A 58 0.77 23.87 17.75
CA ALA A 58 0.20 23.30 16.54
C ALA A 58 0.97 22.03 16.17
N SER A 59 0.24 20.94 15.96
CA SER A 59 0.83 19.70 15.49
C SER A 59 1.16 19.89 14.01
N LEU A 60 2.45 19.93 13.68
CA LEU A 60 2.96 20.17 12.32
C LEU A 60 2.61 19.04 11.34
N SER A 61 2.19 17.87 11.84
CA SER A 61 1.78 16.72 11.04
C SER A 61 0.29 16.47 11.24
N THR A 62 -0.55 17.09 10.41
CA THR A 62 -1.96 16.69 10.40
C THR A 62 -2.08 15.30 9.78
N MET A 63 -3.12 14.55 10.17
CA MET A 63 -3.39 13.22 9.60
C MET A 63 -3.40 13.20 8.05
N LYS A 64 -3.79 14.33 7.44
CA LYS A 64 -3.80 14.49 5.98
C LYS A 64 -2.40 14.59 5.37
N ASP A 65 -1.44 15.12 6.11
CA ASP A 65 -0.06 15.25 5.65
C ASP A 65 0.65 13.90 5.73
N GLU A 66 0.39 13.14 6.79
CA GLU A 66 0.85 11.75 6.93
C GLU A 66 0.25 10.83 5.85
N GLU A 67 -1.04 11.01 5.53
CA GLU A 67 -1.71 10.30 4.43
C GLU A 67 -1.03 10.59 3.08
N LYS A 68 -0.78 11.87 2.77
CA LYS A 68 -0.07 12.27 1.55
C LYS A 68 1.35 11.72 1.51
N MET A 69 2.08 11.77 2.62
CA MET A 69 3.46 11.26 2.70
C MET A 69 3.52 9.76 2.41
N ILE A 70 2.64 8.97 3.04
CA ILE A 70 2.56 7.51 2.79
C ILE A 70 2.16 7.23 1.34
N HIS A 71 1.20 7.98 0.79
CA HIS A 71 0.76 7.82 -0.58
C HIS A 71 1.87 8.11 -1.59
N THR A 72 2.60 9.22 -1.45
CA THR A 72 3.75 9.56 -2.30
C THR A 72 4.82 8.48 -2.23
N LEU A 73 5.13 7.98 -1.04
CA LEU A 73 6.12 6.92 -0.86
C LEU A 73 5.73 5.62 -1.60
N ILE A 74 4.45 5.27 -1.61
CA ILE A 74 3.95 4.09 -2.33
C ILE A 74 4.03 4.32 -3.85
N ILE A 75 3.72 5.51 -4.34
CA ILE A 75 3.87 5.84 -5.77
C ILE A 75 5.33 5.75 -6.20
N GLU A 76 6.26 6.29 -5.42
CA GLU A 76 7.71 6.23 -5.68
C GLU A 76 8.25 4.80 -5.75
N SER A 77 7.60 3.86 -5.05
CA SER A 77 7.98 2.44 -5.08
C SER A 77 7.61 1.72 -6.39
N GLY A 78 6.74 2.33 -7.21
CA GLY A 78 6.36 1.82 -8.52
C GLY A 78 5.83 0.39 -8.49
N THR A 79 6.34 -0.44 -9.40
CA THR A 79 5.89 -1.83 -9.62
C THR A 79 6.39 -2.82 -8.56
N LYS A 80 7.46 -2.46 -7.82
CA LYS A 80 8.03 -3.29 -6.74
C LYS A 80 7.18 -3.22 -5.47
N GLY A 81 6.50 -2.09 -5.25
CA GLY A 81 5.68 -1.86 -4.07
C GLY A 81 6.46 -1.63 -2.78
N CYS A 82 5.70 -1.42 -1.70
CA CYS A 82 6.23 -1.15 -0.37
C CYS A 82 5.60 -2.05 0.70
N LEU A 83 6.43 -2.53 1.63
CA LEU A 83 5.99 -3.24 2.82
C LEU A 83 5.61 -2.25 3.93
N VAL A 84 4.70 -2.63 4.82
CA VAL A 84 4.34 -1.83 6.01
C VAL A 84 5.56 -1.48 6.86
N ARG A 85 6.51 -2.42 6.98
CA ARG A 85 7.76 -2.20 7.72
C ARG A 85 8.60 -1.09 7.10
N ASP A 86 8.67 -1.04 5.77
CA ASP A 86 9.48 -0.05 5.06
C ASP A 86 8.82 1.33 5.12
N ILE A 87 7.50 1.38 5.03
CA ILE A 87 6.72 2.62 5.24
C ILE A 87 6.93 3.16 6.65
N LYS A 88 6.83 2.30 7.67
CA LYS A 88 7.10 2.67 9.06
C LYS A 88 8.51 3.25 9.22
N ASN A 89 9.52 2.57 8.68
CA ASN A 89 10.91 2.98 8.83
C ASN A 89 11.21 4.30 8.12
N LYS A 90 10.60 4.56 6.96
CA LYS A 90 10.81 5.80 6.19
C LYS A 90 10.02 6.99 6.71
N THR A 91 8.81 6.77 7.23
CA THR A 91 7.93 7.85 7.71
C THR A 91 8.07 8.12 9.21
N ASN A 92 8.70 7.20 9.97
CA ASN A 92 8.76 7.20 11.43
C ASN A 92 7.37 7.21 12.12
N ILE A 93 6.32 6.79 11.39
CA ILE A 93 4.94 6.73 11.90
C ILE A 93 4.72 5.37 12.60
N PRO A 94 4.04 5.34 13.77
CA PRO A 94 3.69 4.10 14.44
C PRO A 94 2.87 3.15 13.55
N GLN A 95 3.21 1.85 13.57
CA GLN A 95 2.60 0.84 12.68
C GLN A 95 1.06 0.81 12.75
N ASN A 96 0.47 0.93 13.94
CA ASN A 96 -0.99 0.95 14.11
C ASN A 96 -1.65 2.09 13.33
N PHE A 97 -0.95 3.20 13.19
CA PHE A 97 -1.44 4.37 12.50
C PHE A 97 -1.21 4.28 10.99
N VAL A 98 -0.05 3.76 10.56
CA VAL A 98 0.20 3.38 9.17
C VAL A 98 -0.90 2.45 8.65
N MET A 99 -1.27 1.41 9.43
CA MET A 99 -2.34 0.48 9.04
C MET A 99 -3.71 1.18 8.89
N LYS A 100 -4.01 2.19 9.72
CA LYS A 100 -5.25 2.97 9.58
C LYS A 100 -5.23 3.79 8.29
N ILE A 101 -4.13 4.47 8.00
CA ILE A 101 -3.98 5.26 6.77
C ILE A 101 -4.06 4.37 5.53
N LEU A 102 -3.37 3.23 5.53
CA LEU A 102 -3.40 2.29 4.40
C LEU A 102 -4.83 1.81 4.11
N LYS A 103 -5.63 1.52 5.13
CA LYS A 103 -7.06 1.17 4.95
C LYS A 103 -7.88 2.32 4.35
N ILE A 104 -7.58 3.56 4.71
CA ILE A 104 -8.25 4.75 4.15
C ILE A 104 -7.85 4.95 2.68
N LEU A 105 -6.57 4.77 2.35
CA LEU A 105 -6.08 4.88 0.97
C LEU A 105 -6.62 3.75 0.07
N GLU A 106 -6.75 2.54 0.62
CA GLU A 106 -7.33 1.36 -0.05
C GLU A 106 -8.84 1.56 -0.29
N SER A 107 -9.58 2.09 0.69
CA SER A 107 -11.01 2.39 0.52
C SER A 107 -11.27 3.50 -0.51
N LYS A 108 -10.34 4.44 -0.66
CA LYS A 108 -10.36 5.47 -1.70
C LYS A 108 -9.88 4.97 -3.07
N LYS A 109 -9.46 3.71 -3.20
CA LYS A 109 -8.88 3.13 -4.42
C LYS A 109 -7.66 3.89 -4.95
N LEU A 110 -6.85 4.46 -4.05
CA LEU A 110 -5.58 5.11 -4.43
C LEU A 110 -4.42 4.11 -4.43
N ILE A 111 -4.52 3.10 -3.56
CA ILE A 111 -3.56 2.00 -3.47
C ILE A 111 -4.31 0.67 -3.51
N LYS A 112 -3.58 -0.39 -3.85
CA LYS A 112 -4.05 -1.77 -3.70
C LYS A 112 -2.99 -2.63 -3.04
N ALA A 113 -3.45 -3.67 -2.37
CA ALA A 113 -2.59 -4.62 -1.71
C ALA A 113 -2.36 -5.87 -2.56
N ILE A 114 -1.14 -6.38 -2.55
CA ILE A 114 -0.73 -7.55 -3.30
C ILE A 114 0.09 -8.46 -2.40
N LYS A 115 -0.21 -9.75 -2.45
CA LYS A 115 0.58 -10.77 -1.77
C LYS A 115 1.70 -11.20 -2.71
N SER A 116 2.93 -11.21 -2.22
CA SER A 116 4.08 -11.68 -3.01
C SER A 116 4.11 -13.20 -3.03
N VAL A 117 4.31 -13.80 -4.20
CA VAL A 117 4.53 -15.27 -4.33
C VAL A 117 5.80 -15.71 -3.62
N LYS A 118 6.90 -14.96 -3.83
CA LYS A 118 8.22 -15.34 -3.32
C LYS A 118 8.34 -15.26 -1.80
N SER A 119 7.73 -14.25 -1.19
CA SER A 119 7.89 -13.97 0.24
C SER A 119 6.63 -14.17 1.07
N ASN A 120 5.47 -14.40 0.43
CA ASN A 120 4.15 -14.43 1.08
C ASN A 120 3.81 -13.17 1.90
N LEU A 121 4.57 -12.09 1.73
CA LEU A 121 4.34 -10.81 2.41
C LEU A 121 3.39 -9.93 1.60
N LYS A 122 2.68 -9.04 2.31
CA LYS A 122 1.73 -8.08 1.74
C LYS A 122 2.47 -6.78 1.37
N PHE A 123 2.52 -6.50 0.08
CA PHE A 123 3.02 -5.26 -0.50
C PHE A 123 1.87 -4.33 -0.87
N TYR A 124 2.12 -3.03 -0.85
CA TYR A 124 1.18 -2.02 -1.32
C TYR A 124 1.76 -1.33 -2.56
N ILE A 125 0.93 -1.19 -3.58
CA ILE A 125 1.27 -0.46 -4.83
C ILE A 125 0.18 0.55 -5.15
N SER A 126 0.48 1.48 -6.06
CA SER A 126 -0.53 2.38 -6.63
C SER A 126 -1.63 1.59 -7.34
N TYR A 127 -2.88 2.06 -7.24
CA TYR A 127 -4.04 1.36 -7.79
C TYR A 127 -3.94 1.14 -9.32
N ASP A 128 -3.45 2.15 -10.03
CA ASP A 128 -3.33 2.16 -11.49
C ASP A 128 -2.12 1.39 -12.01
N GLN A 129 -1.20 1.00 -11.13
CA GLN A 129 0.02 0.28 -11.51
C GLN A 129 -0.20 -1.23 -11.48
N ASN A 130 0.46 -1.94 -12.38
CA ASN A 130 0.51 -3.40 -12.34
C ASN A 130 1.75 -3.84 -11.54
N PRO A 131 1.61 -4.88 -10.69
CA PRO A 131 2.76 -5.43 -9.98
C PRO A 131 3.78 -6.00 -10.96
N SER A 132 5.06 -5.97 -10.57
CA SER A 132 6.10 -6.66 -11.32
C SER A 132 5.92 -8.18 -11.27
N GLU A 133 6.41 -8.87 -12.31
CA GLU A 133 6.42 -10.33 -12.38
C GLU A 133 7.18 -10.99 -11.22
N GLU A 134 8.20 -10.33 -10.68
CA GLU A 134 8.91 -10.78 -9.48
C GLU A 134 8.00 -10.88 -8.24
N LEU A 135 6.93 -10.07 -8.21
CA LEU A 135 5.99 -10.02 -7.11
C LEU A 135 4.87 -11.05 -7.31
N THR A 136 4.33 -11.14 -8.53
CA THR A 136 3.20 -12.01 -8.88
C THR A 136 3.60 -13.42 -9.27
N GLY A 137 4.85 -13.68 -9.63
CA GLY A 137 5.28 -14.97 -10.19
C GLY A 137 4.94 -15.18 -11.67
N GLY A 138 4.37 -14.19 -12.34
CA GLY A 138 3.96 -14.26 -13.75
C GLY A 138 2.67 -15.03 -13.97
N ILE A 139 2.46 -15.49 -15.21
CA ILE A 139 1.21 -16.12 -15.67
C ILE A 139 0.87 -17.43 -14.96
N TRP A 140 1.83 -18.04 -14.27
CA TRP A 140 1.66 -19.30 -13.55
C TRP A 140 0.93 -19.15 -12.22
N PHE A 141 0.68 -17.91 -11.78
CA PHE A 141 0.10 -17.62 -10.49
C PHE A 141 -1.08 -16.66 -10.62
N ASN A 142 -2.12 -16.94 -9.86
CA ASN A 142 -3.28 -16.09 -9.68
C ASN A 142 -3.43 -15.76 -8.20
N GLU A 143 -3.53 -14.47 -7.86
CA GLU A 143 -3.62 -13.97 -6.48
C GLU A 143 -2.57 -14.52 -5.49
N ALA A 144 -1.38 -14.84 -6.02
CA ALA A 144 -0.24 -15.44 -5.32
C ALA A 144 -0.33 -16.94 -4.99
N ASP A 145 -1.32 -17.63 -5.54
CA ASP A 145 -1.40 -19.10 -5.55
C ASP A 145 -1.18 -19.62 -6.98
N ILE A 146 -0.76 -20.87 -7.12
CA ILE A 146 -0.53 -21.47 -8.45
C ILE A 146 -1.86 -21.57 -9.18
N ASP A 147 -1.89 -21.13 -10.43
CA ASP A 147 -3.05 -21.32 -11.29
C ASP A 147 -3.08 -22.76 -11.79
N GLU A 148 -3.60 -23.66 -10.96
CA GLU A 148 -3.69 -25.09 -11.26
C GLU A 148 -4.53 -25.36 -12.51
N GLU A 149 -5.59 -24.56 -12.73
CA GLU A 149 -6.46 -24.69 -13.90
C GLU A 149 -5.68 -24.39 -15.18
N PHE A 150 -4.92 -23.29 -15.20
CA PHE A 150 -4.04 -22.94 -16.30
C PHE A 150 -3.00 -24.04 -16.58
N VAL A 151 -2.33 -24.55 -15.54
CA VAL A 151 -1.35 -25.64 -15.69
C VAL A 151 -2.00 -26.90 -16.27
N ILE A 152 -3.19 -27.26 -15.80
CA ILE A 152 -3.93 -28.44 -16.28
C ILE A 152 -4.35 -28.25 -17.74
N GLU A 153 -4.88 -27.10 -18.12
CA GLU A 153 -5.30 -26.80 -19.49
C GLU A 153 -4.11 -26.81 -20.46
N LEU A 154 -3.02 -26.16 -20.08
CA LEU A 154 -1.78 -26.15 -20.87
C LEU A 154 -1.23 -27.57 -21.04
N THR A 155 -1.25 -28.38 -19.97
CA THR A 155 -0.83 -29.78 -20.02
C THR A 155 -1.71 -30.61 -20.96
N LYS A 156 -3.03 -30.41 -20.94
CA LYS A 156 -3.97 -31.07 -21.87
C LYS A 156 -3.67 -30.67 -23.31
N LEU A 157 -3.43 -29.38 -23.58
CA LEU A 157 -3.10 -28.89 -24.92
C LEU A 157 -1.81 -29.56 -25.44
N MET A 158 -0.75 -29.54 -24.61
CA MET A 158 0.51 -30.24 -24.91
C MET A 158 0.27 -31.73 -25.17
N TYR A 159 -0.49 -32.41 -24.32
CA TYR A 159 -0.78 -33.83 -24.46
C TYR A 159 -1.53 -34.15 -25.76
N VAL A 160 -2.53 -33.36 -26.14
CA VAL A 160 -3.28 -33.54 -27.40
C VAL A 160 -2.38 -33.35 -28.60
N TYR A 161 -1.53 -32.32 -28.59
CA TYR A 161 -0.57 -32.07 -29.66
C TYR A 161 0.43 -33.23 -29.81
N LEU A 162 1.06 -33.64 -28.71
CA LEU A 162 2.00 -34.75 -28.67
C LEU A 162 1.34 -36.06 -29.12
N SER A 163 0.14 -36.35 -28.62
CA SER A 163 -0.60 -37.56 -28.98
C SER A 163 -0.93 -37.61 -30.48
N LYS A 164 -1.33 -36.49 -31.09
CA LYS A 164 -1.56 -36.40 -32.53
C LYS A 164 -0.29 -36.63 -33.36
N LYS A 165 0.84 -36.08 -32.93
CA LYS A 165 2.13 -36.21 -33.63
C LYS A 165 2.78 -37.58 -33.47
N THR A 166 2.58 -38.25 -32.34
CA THR A 166 3.33 -39.47 -31.97
C THR A 166 2.53 -40.76 -32.13
N LEU A 167 1.21 -40.76 -31.93
CA LEU A 167 0.39 -41.97 -31.93
C LEU A 167 -0.30 -42.26 -33.27
N TRP A 168 -0.29 -41.30 -34.21
CA TRP A 168 -0.89 -41.47 -35.55
C TRP A 168 0.08 -41.99 -36.63
N ASN A 169 1.33 -42.29 -36.28
CA ASN A 169 2.24 -42.98 -37.20
C ASN A 169 2.08 -44.49 -36.99
N ASN A 170 1.21 -45.09 -37.80
CA ASN A 170 1.09 -46.51 -38.15
C ASN A 170 1.54 -47.53 -37.07
N GLN A 171 0.59 -48.27 -36.50
CA GLN A 171 0.79 -49.36 -35.51
C GLN A 171 1.76 -50.48 -35.92
N PHE A 172 2.34 -50.43 -37.12
CA PHE A 172 3.14 -51.50 -37.71
C PHE A 172 4.55 -51.06 -38.18
N SER A 173 5.00 -49.82 -37.91
CA SER A 173 6.37 -49.38 -38.23
C SER A 173 7.02 -48.60 -37.10
N LEU A 174 8.31 -48.83 -36.86
CA LEU A 174 9.11 -48.01 -35.94
C LEU A 174 9.26 -46.59 -36.53
N SER A 175 8.68 -45.59 -35.88
CA SER A 175 8.85 -44.17 -36.22
C SER A 175 10.31 -43.75 -35.99
N LYS A 176 10.86 -42.93 -36.88
CA LYS A 176 12.20 -42.36 -36.68
C LYS A 176 12.16 -41.33 -35.54
N ILE A 177 13.23 -41.25 -34.75
CA ILE A 177 13.35 -40.27 -33.65
C ILE A 177 13.18 -38.83 -34.16
N GLU A 178 13.60 -38.56 -35.40
CA GLU A 178 13.48 -37.27 -36.09
C GLU A 178 12.02 -36.83 -36.34
N GLU A 179 11.04 -37.74 -36.28
CA GLU A 179 9.62 -37.44 -36.48
C GLU A 179 8.92 -36.96 -35.20
N PHE A 180 9.58 -37.10 -34.05
CA PHE A 180 9.04 -36.63 -32.77
C PHE A 180 9.22 -35.12 -32.61
N PRO A 181 8.22 -34.42 -32.06
CA PRO A 181 8.31 -32.98 -31.83
C PRO A 181 9.41 -32.66 -30.82
N CYS A 182 10.26 -31.69 -31.14
CA CYS A 182 11.23 -31.14 -30.20
C CYS A 182 10.62 -30.03 -29.35
N LEU A 183 11.33 -29.59 -28.30
CA LEU A 183 10.85 -28.55 -27.38
C LEU A 183 10.50 -27.25 -28.12
N GLU A 184 11.29 -26.87 -29.12
CA GLU A 184 11.06 -25.68 -29.95
C GLU A 184 9.73 -25.79 -30.71
N THR A 185 9.47 -26.94 -31.34
CA THR A 185 8.20 -27.18 -32.05
C THR A 185 6.98 -27.25 -31.13
N ILE A 186 7.17 -27.62 -29.85
CA ILE A 186 6.09 -27.61 -28.86
C ILE A 186 5.83 -26.17 -28.40
N HIS A 187 6.89 -25.38 -28.20
CA HIS A 187 6.78 -23.98 -27.81
C HIS A 187 6.07 -23.15 -28.90
N ASP A 188 6.49 -23.28 -30.16
CA ASP A 188 5.88 -22.61 -31.32
C ASP A 188 4.40 -22.98 -31.53
N HIS A 189 3.94 -24.11 -31.00
CA HIS A 189 2.54 -24.51 -31.08
C HIS A 189 1.67 -23.88 -29.99
N ILE A 190 2.28 -23.43 -28.90
CA ILE A 190 1.63 -22.92 -27.69
C ILE A 190 1.61 -21.39 -27.67
N GLU A 191 2.65 -20.75 -28.22
CA GLU A 191 2.80 -19.29 -28.35
C GLU A 191 1.93 -18.70 -29.48
#